data_AF-B9WK75-F1
#
_entry.id   AF-B9WK75-F1
#
_cell.length_a   1.000
_cell.length_b   1.000
_cell.length_c   1.000
_cell.angle_alpha   90.00
_cell.angle_beta   90.00
_cell.angle_gamma   90.00
#
_symmetry.space_group_name_H-M   'P 1'
#
loop_
_entity.id
_entity.type
_entity.pdbx_description
1 polymer ?
#
loop_
_entity_poly.entity_id
_entity_poly.type
_entity_poly.pdbx_seq_one_letter_code
_entity_poly.pdbx_strand_id
1 'polypeptide(L)'
;MLQQKQISKILQQGLTPITLNSKSNSQSTTSIPTSTHSIKSISLLSKQGIPLITVSSTLGSSGADSGSSISDQDYKIYSIIAYNSLNKPKESDNGNDKKNETWSIIQFEPGLKCMIERCLDMYLAVYYDGRVDNRDGKTKSDSNNNNDSEEAVNGGAEDVKVNGTRQSEVEIDAFVKLKMDGLVSSLHDGLLGYNNE
;
A
#
# COMPACT_ATOMS: atom_id res chain seq x y z
N MET A 1 21.84 16.64 -11.23
CA MET A 1 21.09 17.09 -10.03
C MET A 1 19.63 17.48 -10.29
N LEU A 2 19.27 18.04 -11.47
CA LEU A 2 17.88 18.43 -11.77
C LEU A 2 16.91 17.23 -11.87
N GLN A 3 17.39 16.12 -12.46
CA GLN A 3 16.64 14.88 -12.66
C GLN A 3 16.17 14.24 -11.35
N GLN A 4 17.05 14.13 -10.34
CA GLN A 4 16.70 13.54 -9.04
C GLN A 4 15.59 14.34 -8.34
N LYS A 5 15.62 15.68 -8.44
CA LYS A 5 14.58 16.55 -7.88
C LYS A 5 13.23 16.39 -8.60
N GLN A 6 13.23 16.25 -9.92
CA GLN A 6 12.02 16.05 -10.70
C GLN A 6 11.39 14.68 -10.42
N ILE A 7 12.20 13.61 -10.43
CA ILE A 7 11.75 12.26 -10.09
C ILE A 7 11.21 12.23 -8.66
N SER A 8 11.94 12.81 -7.70
CA SER A 8 11.48 12.90 -6.31
C SER A 8 10.13 13.61 -6.18
N LYS A 9 9.87 14.68 -6.94
CA LYS A 9 8.56 15.35 -6.98
C LYS A 9 7.44 14.43 -7.51
N ILE A 10 7.68 13.68 -8.59
CA ILE A 10 6.71 12.73 -9.15
C ILE A 10 6.39 11.64 -8.11
N LEU A 11 7.42 11.06 -7.50
CA LEU A 11 7.22 10.05 -6.45
C LEU A 11 6.45 10.63 -5.25
N GLN A 12 6.74 11.88 -4.87
CA GLN A 12 6.07 12.54 -3.75
C GLN A 12 4.61 12.88 -4.07
N GLN A 13 4.28 13.21 -5.32
CA GLN A 13 2.90 13.28 -5.79
C GLN A 13 2.20 11.92 -5.68
N GLY A 14 2.92 10.84 -5.96
CA GLY A 14 2.49 9.46 -5.71
C GLY A 14 2.13 9.13 -4.27
N LEU A 15 2.59 9.90 -3.28
CA LEU A 15 2.15 9.74 -1.88
C LEU A 15 0.81 10.42 -1.58
N THR A 16 0.37 11.36 -2.44
CA THR A 16 -0.86 12.13 -2.23
C THR A 16 -2.08 11.22 -2.33
N PRO A 17 -2.95 11.17 -1.30
CA PRO A 17 -4.14 10.34 -1.35
C PRO A 17 -5.07 10.70 -2.52
N ILE A 18 -5.55 9.69 -3.24
CA ILE A 18 -6.59 9.90 -4.26
C ILE A 18 -7.94 9.93 -3.53
N THR A 19 -8.60 11.08 -3.50
CA THR A 19 -9.96 11.22 -2.99
C THR A 19 -10.96 11.08 -4.13
N LEU A 20 -11.60 9.93 -4.24
CA LEU A 20 -12.73 9.77 -5.15
C LEU A 20 -13.98 10.34 -4.48
N ASN A 21 -14.35 11.56 -4.85
CA ASN A 21 -15.62 12.16 -4.45
C ASN A 21 -16.77 11.42 -5.14
N SER A 22 -17.19 10.29 -4.58
CA SER A 22 -18.36 9.57 -5.06
C SER A 22 -19.63 10.32 -4.66
N LYS A 23 -20.07 11.27 -5.51
CA LYS A 23 -21.45 11.77 -5.47
C LYS A 23 -22.35 10.70 -6.09
N SER A 24 -22.68 9.65 -5.33
CA SER A 24 -23.68 8.66 -5.76
C SER A 24 -24.97 8.82 -4.97
N ASN A 25 -25.98 9.37 -5.64
CA ASN A 25 -27.38 9.32 -5.23
C ASN A 25 -27.91 7.90 -5.52
N SER A 26 -27.73 6.93 -4.60
CA SER A 26 -28.60 5.74 -4.49
C SER A 26 -28.08 4.76 -3.44
N GLN A 27 -29.02 4.21 -2.66
CA GLN A 27 -28.85 3.21 -1.61
C GLN A 27 -28.11 1.94 -2.08
N SER A 28 -26.85 1.79 -1.68
CA SER A 28 -26.21 0.49 -1.45
C SER A 28 -24.87 0.71 -0.74
N THR A 29 -24.81 0.29 0.52
CA THR A 29 -23.69 0.47 1.45
C THR A 29 -22.60 -0.57 1.20
N THR A 30 -21.70 -0.29 0.26
CA THR A 30 -20.35 -0.85 0.25
C THR A 30 -19.40 0.34 0.28
N SER A 31 -18.89 0.66 1.47
CA SER A 31 -17.89 1.71 1.67
C SER A 31 -16.57 1.22 1.07
N ILE A 32 -16.38 1.45 -0.22
CA ILE A 32 -15.06 1.30 -0.86
C ILE A 32 -14.12 2.17 -0.03
N PRO A 33 -12.98 1.67 0.48
CA PRO A 33 -11.99 2.51 1.13
C PRO A 33 -11.48 3.53 0.10
N THR A 34 -12.05 4.73 0.11
CA THR A 34 -11.88 5.79 -0.90
C THR A 34 -10.55 6.54 -0.77
N SER A 35 -9.54 5.96 -0.12
CA SER A 35 -8.29 6.68 0.09
C SER A 35 -7.05 5.80 0.20
N THR A 36 -6.03 6.16 -0.59
CA THR A 36 -4.68 5.59 -0.51
C THR A 36 -3.89 6.13 0.69
N HIS A 37 -4.54 6.46 1.81
CA HIS A 37 -3.86 6.87 3.05
C HIS A 37 -2.89 5.78 3.58
N SER A 38 -2.99 4.56 3.05
CA SER A 38 -2.14 3.43 3.39
C SER A 38 -0.72 3.51 2.83
N ILE A 39 -0.41 4.35 1.83
CA ILE A 39 0.95 4.37 1.27
C ILE A 39 1.92 5.04 2.23
N LYS A 40 2.89 4.25 2.72
CA LYS A 40 3.92 4.66 3.68
C LYS A 40 5.13 5.23 2.96
N SER A 41 5.57 4.61 1.87
CA SER A 41 6.77 5.02 1.15
C SER A 41 6.78 4.54 -0.30
N ILE A 42 7.51 5.25 -1.16
CA ILE A 42 7.75 4.90 -2.56
C ILE A 42 9.25 5.01 -2.83
N SER A 43 9.82 3.95 -3.38
CA SER A 43 11.24 3.89 -3.75
C SER A 43 11.41 3.60 -5.24
N LEU A 44 12.24 4.39 -5.90
CA LEU A 44 12.83 4.04 -7.19
C LEU A 44 14.14 3.30 -6.93
N LEU A 45 14.24 2.08 -7.45
CA LEU A 45 15.34 1.16 -7.23
C LEU A 45 16.19 1.02 -8.48
N SER A 46 17.49 0.80 -8.28
CA SER A 46 18.42 0.43 -9.34
C SER A 46 18.09 -0.95 -9.90
N LYS A 47 18.75 -1.31 -11.00
CA LYS A 47 18.75 -2.68 -11.56
C LYS A 47 19.26 -3.77 -10.61
N GLN A 48 19.75 -3.43 -9.42
CA GLN A 48 20.13 -4.38 -8.36
C GLN A 48 19.19 -4.34 -7.15
N GLY A 49 18.06 -3.63 -7.24
CA GLY A 49 17.12 -3.47 -6.13
C GLY A 49 17.55 -2.48 -5.04
N ILE A 50 18.62 -1.71 -5.28
CA ILE A 50 19.13 -0.72 -4.33
C ILE A 50 18.32 0.57 -4.47
N PRO A 51 17.76 1.16 -3.39
CA PRO A 51 17.02 2.41 -3.49
C PRO A 51 17.92 3.56 -3.96
N LEU A 52 17.53 4.18 -5.06
CA LEU A 52 18.16 5.40 -5.58
C LEU A 52 17.49 6.65 -5.00
N ILE A 53 16.17 6.60 -4.89
CA ILE A 53 15.33 7.66 -4.32
C ILE A 53 14.24 6.97 -3.50
N THR A 54 14.05 7.42 -2.27
CA THR A 54 12.92 7.02 -1.43
C THR A 54 12.21 8.27 -0.96
N VAL A 55 10.88 8.28 -1.06
CA VAL A 55 10.03 9.32 -0.49
C VAL A 55 9.03 8.65 0.44
N SER A 56 8.86 9.20 1.64
CA SER A 56 8.00 8.62 2.67
C SER A 56 6.89 9.60 3.04
N SER A 57 5.72 9.07 3.37
CA SER A 57 4.58 9.86 3.84
C SER A 57 4.89 10.41 5.24
N THR A 58 4.72 11.71 5.42
CA THR A 58 4.95 12.39 6.71
C THR A 58 3.76 12.27 7.67
N LEU A 59 2.61 11.78 7.19
CA LEU A 59 1.36 11.74 7.96
C LEU A 59 1.33 10.72 9.12
N GLY A 60 2.34 9.85 9.23
CA GLY A 60 2.44 8.84 10.30
C GLY A 60 3.34 9.20 11.48
N SER A 61 3.97 10.39 11.47
CA SER A 61 5.01 10.75 12.46
C SER A 61 4.53 11.71 13.56
N SER A 62 3.23 12.04 13.61
CA SER A 62 2.64 12.92 14.63
C SER A 62 1.75 12.12 15.57
N GLY A 63 2.32 11.57 16.64
CA GLY A 63 1.57 10.94 17.72
C GLY A 63 2.42 9.94 18.47
N ALA A 64 2.77 10.28 19.71
CA ALA A 64 3.43 9.39 20.65
C ALA A 64 2.62 8.09 20.81
N ASP A 65 3.20 6.97 20.38
CA ASP A 65 3.03 5.66 21.02
C ASP A 65 4.06 4.69 20.42
N SER A 66 4.75 3.96 21.30
CA SER A 66 5.91 3.12 21.05
C SER A 66 5.61 1.89 20.17
N GLY A 67 5.41 2.11 18.87
CA GLY A 67 5.39 1.07 17.83
C GLY A 67 6.41 1.42 16.76
N SER A 68 7.44 0.58 16.61
CA SER A 68 8.59 0.70 15.70
C SER A 68 8.32 1.56 14.44
N SER A 69 8.76 2.82 14.45
CA SER A 69 8.74 3.64 13.24
C SER A 69 9.72 3.02 12.24
N ILE A 70 9.20 2.46 11.13
CA ILE A 70 10.02 1.91 10.04
C ILE A 70 11.04 2.97 9.64
N SER A 71 12.32 2.65 9.84
CA SER A 71 13.43 3.53 9.53
C SER A 71 13.75 3.49 8.03
N ASP A 72 14.39 4.52 7.50
CA ASP A 72 14.85 4.53 6.10
C ASP A 72 15.80 3.36 5.76
N GLN A 73 16.45 2.76 6.76
CA GLN A 73 17.30 1.59 6.57
C GLN A 73 16.49 0.32 6.30
N ASP A 74 15.29 0.22 6.88
CA ASP A 74 14.42 -0.96 6.71
C ASP A 74 13.95 -1.07 5.26
N TYR A 75 13.63 0.07 4.62
CA TYR A 75 13.27 0.09 3.20
C TYR A 75 14.38 -0.38 2.27
N LYS A 76 15.66 -0.26 2.66
CA LYS A 76 16.77 -0.83 1.87
C LYS A 76 16.81 -2.35 1.94
N ILE A 77 16.52 -2.92 3.12
CA ILE A 77 16.46 -4.37 3.28
C ILE A 77 15.24 -4.90 2.51
N TYR A 78 14.10 -4.25 2.71
CA TYR A 78 12.85 -4.60 2.04
C TYR A 78 12.94 -4.49 0.52
N SER A 79 13.61 -3.48 -0.03
CA SER A 79 13.75 -3.33 -1.48
C SER A 79 14.54 -4.48 -2.10
N ILE A 80 15.59 -4.97 -1.44
CA ILE A 80 16.39 -6.10 -1.91
C ILE A 80 15.59 -7.40 -1.86
N ILE A 81 14.87 -7.64 -0.78
CA ILE A 81 13.97 -8.80 -0.68
C ILE A 81 12.91 -8.73 -1.78
N ALA A 82 12.36 -7.54 -2.02
CA ALA A 82 11.35 -7.34 -3.05
C ALA A 82 11.86 -7.62 -4.46
N TYR A 83 12.98 -7.00 -4.80
CA TYR A 83 13.67 -7.21 -6.06
C TYR A 83 14.00 -8.69 -6.30
N ASN A 84 14.50 -9.38 -5.29
CA ASN A 84 14.83 -10.80 -5.42
C ASN A 84 13.59 -11.65 -5.67
N SER A 85 12.45 -11.35 -5.04
CA SER A 85 11.21 -12.10 -5.23
C SER A 85 10.66 -12.02 -6.66
N LEU A 86 10.80 -10.85 -7.31
CA LEU A 86 10.37 -10.62 -8.69
C LEU A 86 11.26 -11.38 -9.69
N ASN A 87 12.54 -11.56 -9.35
CA ASN A 87 13.55 -12.19 -10.19
C ASN A 87 13.83 -13.66 -9.87
N LYS A 88 13.11 -14.29 -8.93
CA LYS A 88 13.29 -15.72 -8.67
C LYS A 88 12.87 -16.51 -9.91
N PRO A 89 13.71 -17.42 -10.43
CA PRO A 89 13.24 -18.39 -11.40
C PRO A 89 12.13 -19.20 -10.73
N LYS A 90 10.92 -19.19 -11.30
CA LYS A 90 9.81 -20.00 -10.80
C LYS A 90 10.16 -21.47 -11.07
N GLU A 91 10.78 -22.14 -10.09
CA GLU A 91 11.09 -23.58 -10.12
C GLU A 91 9.79 -24.41 -10.01
N SER A 92 9.06 -24.52 -11.12
CA SER A 92 8.02 -25.53 -11.48
C SER A 92 7.18 -24.93 -12.62
N ASP A 93 7.41 -25.33 -13.86
CA ASP A 93 6.92 -26.56 -14.49
C ASP A 93 5.39 -26.60 -14.66
N ASN A 94 4.93 -25.96 -15.74
CA ASN A 94 4.03 -26.52 -16.75
C ASN A 94 3.75 -25.42 -17.77
N GLY A 95 4.05 -25.69 -19.03
CA GLY A 95 4.03 -24.76 -20.16
C GLY A 95 2.65 -24.18 -20.48
N ASN A 96 2.16 -23.29 -19.61
CA ASN A 96 1.10 -22.37 -19.93
C ASN A 96 1.64 -20.96 -19.69
N ASP A 97 1.49 -20.12 -20.73
CA ASP A 97 1.86 -18.71 -20.85
C ASP A 97 1.50 -17.87 -19.62
N LYS A 98 2.24 -18.01 -18.52
CA LYS A 98 2.33 -16.97 -17.50
C LYS A 98 3.18 -15.88 -18.13
N LYS A 99 2.48 -15.02 -18.88
CA LYS A 99 2.91 -13.67 -19.27
C LYS A 99 3.83 -13.16 -18.18
N ASN A 100 5.03 -12.72 -18.56
CA ASN A 100 6.01 -12.12 -17.66
C ASN A 100 5.33 -11.09 -16.77
N GLU A 101 4.90 -11.51 -15.57
CA GLU A 101 4.28 -10.61 -14.60
C GLU A 101 5.37 -9.61 -14.24
N THR A 102 5.17 -8.36 -14.65
CA THR A 102 6.14 -7.28 -14.44
C THR A 102 6.16 -6.78 -13.01
N TRP A 103 5.24 -7.29 -12.18
CA TRP A 103 5.01 -6.85 -10.82
C TRP A 103 4.71 -8.01 -9.86
N SER A 104 4.92 -7.78 -8.58
CA SER A 104 4.60 -8.72 -7.49
C SER A 104 4.25 -7.99 -6.20
N ILE A 105 3.47 -8.63 -5.33
CA ILE A 105 3.16 -8.15 -3.97
C ILE A 105 3.82 -9.06 -2.94
N ILE A 106 4.36 -8.46 -1.88
CA ILE A 106 5.10 -9.14 -0.83
C ILE A 106 4.65 -8.59 0.51
N GLN A 107 4.33 -9.48 1.44
CA GLN A 107 4.08 -9.15 2.83
C GLN A 107 5.40 -9.24 3.61
N PHE A 108 5.83 -8.16 4.27
CA PHE A 108 7.01 -8.17 5.13
C PHE A 108 6.66 -8.45 6.58
N GLU A 109 5.78 -7.63 7.12
CA GLU A 109 5.32 -7.67 8.51
C GLU A 109 3.79 -7.54 8.54
N PRO A 110 3.09 -7.89 9.63
CA PRO A 110 1.64 -7.68 9.71
C PRO A 110 1.27 -6.21 9.41
N GLY A 111 0.58 -5.97 8.30
CA GLY A 111 0.23 -4.60 7.85
C GLY A 111 1.33 -3.81 7.16
N LEU A 112 2.40 -4.45 6.70
CA LEU A 112 3.34 -3.85 5.75
C LEU A 112 3.44 -4.74 4.51
N LYS A 113 2.88 -4.24 3.41
CA LYS A 113 3.03 -4.81 2.08
C LYS A 113 3.93 -3.96 1.22
N CYS A 114 4.52 -4.60 0.22
CA CYS A 114 5.22 -3.93 -0.86
C CYS A 114 4.75 -4.47 -2.19
N MET A 115 4.41 -3.55 -3.09
CA MET A 115 4.24 -3.84 -4.50
C MET A 115 5.48 -3.37 -5.23
N ILE A 116 6.09 -4.25 -6.02
CA ILE A 116 7.26 -3.94 -6.84
C ILE A 116 6.93 -4.19 -8.30
N GLU A 117 7.39 -3.31 -9.20
CA GLU A 117 7.20 -3.41 -10.64
C GLU A 117 8.40 -2.88 -11.40
N ARG A 118 8.70 -3.49 -12.55
CA ARG A 118 9.73 -3.01 -13.46
C ARG A 118 9.30 -1.70 -14.13
N CYS A 119 10.16 -0.70 -14.10
CA CYS A 119 9.99 0.59 -14.74
C CYS A 119 11.25 0.90 -15.56
N LEU A 120 11.20 0.71 -16.89
CA LEU A 120 12.37 0.78 -17.78
C LEU A 120 13.47 -0.24 -17.37
N ASP A 121 14.68 0.25 -17.10
CA ASP A 121 15.83 -0.50 -16.58
C ASP A 121 15.94 -0.45 -15.04
N MET A 122 14.96 0.18 -14.39
CA MET A 122 14.83 0.33 -12.95
C MET A 122 13.61 -0.41 -12.42
N TYR A 123 13.37 -0.31 -11.11
CA TYR A 123 12.19 -0.87 -10.45
C TYR A 123 11.53 0.17 -9.57
N LEU A 124 10.21 0.18 -9.52
CA LEU A 124 9.43 0.97 -8.59
C LEU A 124 8.94 0.05 -7.47
N ALA A 125 9.08 0.48 -6.22
CA ALA A 125 8.57 -0.22 -5.05
C ALA A 125 7.66 0.72 -4.24
N VAL A 126 6.44 0.28 -3.95
CA VAL A 126 5.45 1.02 -3.17
C VAL A 126 5.15 0.24 -1.90
N TYR A 127 5.46 0.85 -0.75
CA TYR A 127 5.23 0.29 0.58
C TYR A 127 3.95 0.86 1.16
N TYR A 128 3.04 -0.01 1.60
CA TYR A 128 1.73 0.40 2.07
C TYR A 128 1.20 -0.47 3.22
N ASP A 129 0.24 0.08 3.95
CA ASP A 129 -0.53 -0.66 4.93
C ASP A 129 -1.56 -1.55 4.25
N GLY A 130 -1.41 -2.87 4.44
CA GLY A 130 -2.37 -3.85 3.96
C GLY A 130 -3.54 -4.08 4.92
N ARG A 131 -3.54 -3.45 6.11
CA ARG A 131 -4.63 -3.61 7.07
C ARG A 131 -5.85 -2.80 6.63
N VAL A 132 -7.01 -3.42 6.78
CA VAL A 132 -8.30 -2.76 6.61
C VAL A 132 -8.65 -2.10 7.95
N ASP A 133 -8.61 -0.76 8.00
CA ASP A 133 -9.10 -0.01 9.16
C ASP A 133 -10.61 -0.21 9.29
N ASN A 134 -11.06 -1.13 10.16
CA ASN A 134 -12.47 -1.28 10.54
C ASN A 134 -12.92 -0.15 11.50
N ARG A 135 -12.54 1.12 11.23
CA ARG A 135 -12.84 2.25 12.13
C ARG A 135 -14.26 2.80 12.03
N ASP A 136 -15.07 2.29 11.12
CA ASP A 136 -16.49 2.63 11.05
C ASP A 136 -17.32 1.69 11.95
N GLY A 137 -17.23 1.92 13.27
CA GLY A 137 -17.97 1.09 14.22
C GLY A 137 -18.05 1.57 15.67
N LYS A 138 -17.61 2.79 16.01
CA LYS A 138 -17.80 3.31 17.37
C LYS A 138 -17.91 4.83 17.44
N THR A 139 -18.94 5.38 16.81
CA THR A 139 -19.56 6.64 17.27
C THR A 139 -20.91 6.32 17.89
N LYS A 140 -20.88 5.74 19.09
CA LYS A 140 -21.95 5.99 20.06
C LYS A 140 -21.50 7.11 20.96
N SER A 141 -21.91 8.31 20.57
CA SER A 141 -22.24 9.38 21.48
C SER A 141 -23.31 8.84 22.42
N ASP A 142 -22.96 8.53 23.66
CA ASP A 142 -23.93 8.33 24.74
C ASP A 142 -23.36 8.97 26.00
N SER A 143 -23.65 10.26 26.15
CA SER A 143 -23.74 10.89 27.46
C SER A 143 -24.84 10.18 28.24
N ASN A 144 -24.53 9.44 29.30
CA ASN A 144 -25.34 9.54 30.53
C ASN A 144 -24.68 8.95 31.77
N ASN A 145 -24.85 9.69 32.86
CA ASN A 145 -24.58 9.30 34.23
C ASN A 145 -25.58 8.24 34.74
N ASN A 146 -25.12 7.42 35.68
CA ASN A 146 -25.78 6.86 36.87
C ASN A 146 -25.78 5.32 36.99
N ASN A 147 -25.06 4.88 38.03
CA ASN A 147 -25.22 3.82 39.02
C ASN A 147 -25.98 2.49 38.76
N ASP A 148 -25.36 1.48 39.37
CA ASP A 148 -25.91 0.32 40.11
C ASP A 148 -26.06 -1.07 39.44
N SER A 149 -25.17 -1.96 39.92
CA SER A 149 -25.32 -3.36 40.38
C SER A 149 -26.12 -4.45 39.61
N GLU A 150 -25.36 -5.53 39.36
CA GLU A 150 -25.65 -6.99 39.47
C GLU A 150 -26.40 -7.83 38.40
N GLU A 151 -25.80 -9.03 38.23
CA GLU A 151 -26.29 -10.34 37.81
C GLU A 151 -26.37 -10.78 36.33
N ALA A 152 -26.10 -12.09 36.16
CA ALA A 152 -25.51 -12.78 35.02
C ALA A 152 -26.49 -13.26 33.93
N VAL A 153 -25.97 -13.74 32.79
CA VAL A 153 -26.17 -15.11 32.22
C VAL A 153 -25.62 -15.23 30.78
N ASN A 154 -25.03 -16.40 30.52
CA ASN A 154 -24.43 -16.97 29.31
C ASN A 154 -25.20 -16.82 27.98
N GLY A 155 -24.45 -16.84 26.87
CA GLY A 155 -24.95 -17.27 25.55
C GLY A 155 -23.98 -16.94 24.41
N GLY A 156 -23.28 -17.96 23.90
CA GLY A 156 -22.31 -17.82 22.81
C GLY A 156 -22.93 -17.59 21.43
N ALA A 157 -22.18 -16.90 20.57
CA ALA A 157 -22.20 -17.04 19.13
C ALA A 157 -20.86 -16.50 18.59
N GLU A 158 -19.94 -17.41 18.27
CA GLU A 158 -18.80 -17.10 17.41
C GLU A 158 -19.34 -16.83 16.01
N ASP A 159 -19.48 -15.56 15.65
CA ASP A 159 -19.83 -15.17 14.28
C ASP A 159 -18.55 -14.86 13.50
N VAL A 160 -18.21 -15.78 12.60
CA VAL A 160 -16.96 -15.83 11.82
C VAL A 160 -16.97 -14.71 10.77
N LYS A 161 -16.42 -13.55 11.15
CA LYS A 161 -16.25 -12.35 10.30
C LYS A 161 -15.06 -12.45 9.30
N VAL A 162 -14.80 -13.63 8.73
CA VAL A 162 -13.57 -13.88 7.94
C VAL A 162 -13.68 -13.44 6.47
N ASN A 163 -14.89 -13.36 5.92
CA ASN A 163 -15.08 -13.06 4.49
C ASN A 163 -14.98 -11.56 4.12
N GLY A 164 -15.34 -10.65 5.03
CA GLY A 164 -15.29 -9.20 4.76
C GLY A 164 -13.87 -8.63 4.70
N THR A 165 -12.95 -9.17 5.51
CA THR A 165 -11.57 -8.67 5.60
C THR A 165 -10.77 -8.97 4.33
N ARG A 166 -10.96 -10.16 3.73
CA ARG A 166 -10.22 -10.57 2.52
C ARG A 166 -10.62 -9.77 1.28
N GLN A 167 -11.90 -9.41 1.13
CA GLN A 167 -12.35 -8.59 0.00
C GLN A 167 -11.76 -7.18 0.06
N SER A 168 -11.76 -6.56 1.24
CA SER A 168 -11.22 -5.21 1.40
C SER A 168 -9.69 -5.16 1.27
N GLU A 169 -8.97 -6.22 1.64
CA GLU A 169 -7.53 -6.33 1.37
C GLU A 169 -7.21 -6.40 -0.14
N VAL A 170 -8.00 -7.16 -0.91
CA VAL A 170 -7.88 -7.21 -2.38
C VAL A 170 -8.18 -5.85 -3.02
N GLU A 171 -9.12 -5.09 -2.46
CA GLU A 171 -9.42 -3.72 -2.92
C GLU A 171 -8.25 -2.75 -2.69
N ILE A 172 -7.57 -2.84 -1.54
CA ILE A 172 -6.37 -2.03 -1.26
C ILE A 172 -5.26 -2.35 -2.27
N ASP A 173 -4.98 -3.62 -2.50
CA ASP A 173 -3.95 -4.07 -3.44
C ASP A 173 -4.27 -3.55 -4.87
N ALA A 174 -5.54 -3.60 -5.28
CA ALA A 174 -5.99 -3.06 -6.58
C ALA A 174 -5.81 -1.53 -6.68
N PHE A 175 -6.11 -0.79 -5.61
CA PHE A 175 -5.94 0.66 -5.58
C PHE A 175 -4.47 1.08 -5.63
N VAL A 176 -3.61 0.35 -4.92
CA VAL A 176 -2.16 0.54 -4.98
C VAL A 176 -1.65 0.23 -6.38
N LYS A 177 -2.14 -0.83 -7.02
CA LYS A 177 -1.76 -1.16 -8.41
C LYS A 177 -2.15 -0.06 -9.39
N LEU A 178 -3.37 0.47 -9.30
CA LEU A 178 -3.80 1.60 -10.14
C LEU A 178 -2.86 2.81 -9.99
N LYS A 179 -2.40 3.07 -8.77
CA LYS A 179 -1.45 4.15 -8.50
C LYS A 179 -0.04 3.85 -9.03
N MET A 180 0.41 2.61 -8.86
CA MET A 180 1.65 2.08 -9.42
C MET A 180 1.69 2.30 -10.93
N ASP A 181 0.62 1.93 -11.64
CA ASP A 181 0.51 2.07 -13.10
C ASP A 181 0.64 3.52 -13.56
N GLY A 182 -0.04 4.44 -12.86
CA GLY A 182 0.06 5.88 -13.14
C GLY A 182 1.48 6.42 -12.93
N LEU A 183 2.16 5.97 -11.87
CA LEU A 183 3.54 6.35 -11.59
C LEU A 183 4.52 5.77 -12.61
N VAL A 184 4.39 4.49 -12.94
CA VAL A 184 5.22 3.83 -13.96
C VAL A 184 5.06 4.53 -15.30
N SER A 185 3.84 4.84 -15.72
CA SER A 185 3.57 5.56 -16.96
C SER A 185 4.20 6.96 -16.95
N SER A 186 4.01 7.72 -15.87
CA SER A 186 4.57 9.07 -15.72
C SER A 186 6.10 9.08 -15.73
N LEU A 187 6.73 8.09 -15.08
CA LEU A 187 8.18 7.92 -15.08
C LEU A 187 8.68 7.46 -16.44
N HIS A 188 7.97 6.56 -17.11
CA HIS A 188 8.32 6.08 -18.44
C HIS A 188 8.33 7.23 -19.45
N ASP A 189 7.26 8.01 -19.52
CA ASP A 189 7.17 9.17 -20.41
C ASP A 189 8.18 10.26 -20.03
N GLY A 190 8.32 10.51 -18.73
CA GLY A 190 9.27 11.47 -18.20
C GLY A 190 10.72 11.10 -18.48
N LEU A 191 11.09 9.80 -18.47
CA LEU A 191 12.47 9.35 -18.62
C LEU A 191 12.83 8.96 -20.07
N LEU A 192 11.87 8.53 -20.89
CA LEU A 192 12.10 8.23 -22.31
C LEU A 192 12.57 9.45 -23.10
N GLY A 193 12.08 10.65 -22.76
CA GLY A 193 12.51 11.90 -23.39
C GLY A 193 13.99 12.24 -23.20
N TYR A 194 14.69 11.55 -22.29
CA TYR A 194 16.09 11.82 -21.97
C TYR A 194 17.10 10.81 -22.53
N ASN A 195 16.65 9.67 -23.06
CA ASN A 195 17.54 8.67 -23.67
C ASN A 195 17.83 8.94 -25.17
N ASN A 196 17.28 10.01 -25.73
CA ASN A 196 17.40 10.38 -27.14
C ASN A 196 18.24 11.65 -27.39
N GLU A 197 19.05 12.09 -26.42
CA GLU A 197 20.06 13.15 -26.61
C GLU A 197 21.48 12.58 -26.69
#